data_AF-A0A7V0UIW0-F1
#
_entry.id   AF-A0A7V0UIW0-F1
#
_cell.length_a   1.000
_cell.length_b   1.000
_cell.length_c   1.000
_cell.angle_alpha   90.00
_cell.angle_beta   90.00
_cell.angle_gamma   90.00
#
_symmetry.space_group_name_H-M   'P 1'
#
loop_
_entity.id
_entity.type
_entity.pdbx_description
1 polymer ?
#
loop_
_entity_poly.entity_id
_entity_poly.type
_entity_poly.pdbx_seq_one_letter_code
_entity_poly.pdbx_strand_id
1 'polypeptide(L)'
;MPTLVSFLWHMHQPYYKDIVRNAYVMPWAYLHGAKDYFGMAALAGEFPDVHQTFNLVPSLVLQLEEYASGQARDPMFDLAFKPARDLDADERAQILDKFFPIPVRTMLQPFPRYMELYERRNAPGRRDEFTERDYRDIQVWWTLAWLDHDRRPHSLVAKGKDFSESDKAALRELVLRVIREIVPEYRKRQDEGTIEISTTPFYHPILPLLVNSRVDDSSAPVEIRFPEDAKEQLTRARHFMRRRFGRFPEGLWPSEGAVSDEVAALAAETGFQWMATDEGVLAKSGAPIHDHQRHRIYRPYQRNGVTIFFRDRNLSDLIGFHYMHGSAHDGARDLVRKLLEIPDGCHVSIILDGENPWDYYPNSGRDFLRFLFENLRKEPRLEAVTLSEACARLKPAALEWLAPGSWANANFSIWNGHPEDHQAWEWIRRARAALMDRKGAVSSEVWNQAYEELLVAEGSDWMWWFGNDFSSDEDAVFDSLFRQHIGNVYHLIGLPPPEGLDKPIKQGIEGRRMVMAPPAIADPR
;
A
#
# COMPACT_ATOMS: atom_id res chain seq x y z
N MET A 1 33.83 9.83 0.05
CA MET A 1 32.77 8.96 0.62
C MET A 1 31.75 8.76 -0.48
N PRO A 2 31.26 7.54 -0.71
CA PRO A 2 30.21 7.33 -1.71
C PRO A 2 28.95 8.13 -1.35
N THR A 3 28.10 8.36 -2.34
CA THR A 3 26.73 8.82 -2.12
C THR A 3 25.90 7.64 -1.64
N LEU A 4 25.29 7.78 -0.47
CA LEU A 4 24.43 6.76 0.10
C LEU A 4 23.05 6.82 -0.55
N VAL A 5 22.52 5.67 -1.00
CA VAL A 5 21.21 5.56 -1.66
C VAL A 5 20.33 4.65 -0.81
N SER A 6 19.20 5.17 -0.32
CA SER A 6 18.23 4.38 0.43
C SER A 6 16.94 4.23 -0.36
N PHE A 7 16.54 2.98 -0.60
CA PHE A 7 15.22 2.65 -1.09
C PHE A 7 14.29 2.33 0.08
N LEU A 8 13.08 2.89 0.05
CA LEU A 8 11.95 2.47 0.90
C LEU A 8 10.79 2.07 -0.01
N TRP A 9 10.47 0.77 0.01
CA TRP A 9 9.32 0.21 -0.69
C TRP A 9 8.15 0.07 0.29
N HIS A 10 7.10 0.87 0.12
CA HIS A 10 5.93 0.87 0.99
C HIS A 10 4.91 -0.17 0.53
N MET A 11 4.79 -1.27 1.27
CA MET A 11 3.86 -2.36 0.97
C MET A 11 2.58 -2.15 1.78
N HIS A 12 1.51 -1.78 1.09
CA HIS A 12 0.22 -1.48 1.72
C HIS A 12 -0.93 -2.09 0.93
N GLN A 13 -1.99 -2.42 1.64
CA GLN A 13 -3.33 -2.61 1.10
C GLN A 13 -4.32 -2.16 2.16
N PRO A 14 -5.43 -1.50 1.76
CA PRO A 14 -6.55 -1.28 2.65
C PRO A 14 -6.98 -2.56 3.39
N TYR A 15 -7.59 -2.38 4.55
CA TYR A 15 -8.12 -3.51 5.31
C TYR A 15 -9.48 -3.92 4.74
N TYR A 16 -9.48 -4.95 3.88
CA TYR A 16 -10.66 -5.34 3.10
C TYR A 16 -11.63 -6.27 3.83
N LYS A 17 -11.37 -6.58 5.10
CA LYS A 17 -12.14 -7.58 5.83
C LYS A 17 -13.31 -6.95 6.57
N ASP A 18 -14.50 -7.43 6.26
CA ASP A 18 -15.67 -7.29 7.11
C ASP A 18 -15.48 -8.21 8.34
N ILE A 19 -15.14 -7.62 9.48
CA ILE A 19 -14.79 -8.36 10.69
C ILE A 19 -15.99 -9.17 11.21
N VAL A 20 -17.19 -8.59 11.21
CA VAL A 20 -18.41 -9.23 11.73
C VAL A 20 -18.88 -10.38 10.83
N ARG A 21 -18.90 -10.20 9.50
CA ARG A 21 -19.21 -11.32 8.58
C ARG A 21 -18.06 -12.30 8.44
N ASN A 22 -16.86 -11.91 8.88
CA ASN A 22 -15.62 -12.65 8.76
C ASN A 22 -15.34 -13.04 7.30
N ALA A 23 -15.41 -12.06 6.39
CA ALA A 23 -15.17 -12.25 4.96
C ALA A 23 -14.48 -11.02 4.36
N TYR A 24 -13.61 -11.26 3.38
CA TYR A 24 -12.99 -10.25 2.55
C TYR A 24 -13.95 -9.80 1.47
N VAL A 25 -13.98 -8.49 1.20
CA VAL A 25 -14.81 -7.93 0.11
C VAL A 25 -14.02 -7.73 -1.18
N MET A 26 -12.68 -7.75 -1.10
CA MET A 26 -11.78 -7.54 -2.24
C MET A 26 -10.55 -8.46 -2.16
N PRO A 27 -10.01 -8.88 -3.33
CA PRO A 27 -8.95 -9.89 -3.43
C PRO A 27 -7.53 -9.35 -3.30
N TRP A 28 -7.35 -8.02 -3.25
CA TRP A 28 -6.10 -7.38 -3.63
C TRP A 28 -4.92 -7.78 -2.73
N ALA A 29 -5.16 -8.01 -1.43
CA ALA A 29 -4.15 -8.51 -0.51
C ALA A 29 -3.51 -9.83 -0.97
N TYR A 30 -4.29 -10.81 -1.41
CA TYR A 30 -3.72 -12.09 -1.85
C TYR A 30 -3.10 -11.98 -3.25
N LEU A 31 -3.68 -11.16 -4.13
CA LEU A 31 -3.18 -10.97 -5.50
C LEU A 31 -1.80 -10.30 -5.49
N HIS A 32 -1.66 -9.18 -4.79
CA HIS A 32 -0.36 -8.53 -4.58
C HIS A 32 0.57 -9.38 -3.70
N GLY A 33 0.03 -10.18 -2.77
CA GLY A 33 0.81 -11.19 -2.05
C GLY A 33 1.45 -12.23 -2.97
N ALA A 34 0.73 -12.72 -3.97
CA ALA A 34 1.24 -13.67 -4.94
C ALA A 34 2.19 -13.04 -5.98
N LYS A 35 2.06 -11.74 -6.23
CA LYS A 35 2.83 -11.03 -7.27
C LYS A 35 4.04 -10.25 -6.76
N ASP A 36 3.83 -9.39 -5.78
CA ASP A 36 4.76 -8.29 -5.48
C ASP A 36 5.55 -8.57 -4.21
N TYR A 37 4.86 -8.88 -3.11
CA TYR A 37 5.46 -8.91 -1.78
C TYR A 37 6.51 -10.00 -1.62
N PHE A 38 6.21 -11.23 -2.04
CA PHE A 38 7.22 -12.29 -2.00
C PHE A 38 8.39 -12.01 -2.97
N GLY A 39 8.06 -11.64 -4.21
CA GLY A 39 9.04 -11.50 -5.29
C GLY A 39 10.10 -10.43 -4.99
N MET A 40 9.70 -9.31 -4.37
CA MET A 40 10.65 -8.26 -4.02
C MET A 40 11.60 -8.64 -2.89
N ALA A 41 11.12 -9.33 -1.84
CA ALA A 41 11.98 -9.84 -0.78
C ALA A 41 12.96 -10.90 -1.32
N ALA A 42 12.46 -11.81 -2.16
CA ALA A 42 13.29 -12.84 -2.79
C ALA A 42 14.37 -12.23 -3.70
N LEU A 43 14.02 -11.22 -4.49
CA LEU A 43 14.94 -10.51 -5.38
C LEU A 43 16.06 -9.80 -4.61
N ALA A 44 15.78 -9.24 -3.44
CA ALA A 44 16.83 -8.67 -2.58
C ALA A 44 17.91 -9.70 -2.23
N GLY A 45 17.53 -10.98 -2.12
CA GLY A 45 18.46 -12.09 -1.92
C GLY A 45 19.40 -12.39 -3.09
N GLU A 46 19.07 -11.95 -4.31
CA GLU A 46 19.97 -12.03 -5.48
C GLU A 46 21.08 -10.97 -5.42
N PHE A 47 20.87 -9.88 -4.66
CA PHE A 47 21.76 -8.72 -4.55
C PHE A 47 22.05 -8.38 -3.08
N PRO A 48 22.77 -9.25 -2.35
CA PRO A 48 22.99 -9.08 -0.91
C PRO A 48 23.71 -7.77 -0.53
N ASP A 49 24.50 -7.20 -1.44
CA ASP A 49 25.22 -5.93 -1.25
C ASP A 49 24.35 -4.69 -1.51
N VAL A 50 23.13 -4.86 -2.03
CA VAL A 50 22.20 -3.76 -2.32
C VAL A 50 21.17 -3.71 -1.21
N HIS A 51 21.53 -3.02 -0.13
CA HIS A 51 20.69 -2.94 1.06
C HIS A 51 19.45 -2.09 0.82
N GLN A 52 18.31 -2.53 1.33
CA GLN A 52 17.01 -1.92 1.07
C GLN A 52 16.12 -1.86 2.31
N THR A 53 15.24 -0.88 2.38
CA THR A 53 14.21 -0.80 3.42
C THR A 53 12.87 -1.22 2.83
N PHE A 54 12.21 -2.19 3.46
CA PHE A 54 10.83 -2.53 3.16
C PHE A 54 9.96 -2.04 4.30
N ASN A 55 8.94 -1.27 3.96
CA ASN A 55 7.93 -0.88 4.92
C ASN A 55 6.71 -1.79 4.74
N LEU A 56 6.31 -2.46 5.82
CA LEU A 56 5.16 -3.36 5.80
C LEU A 56 4.08 -2.81 6.73
N VAL A 57 2.90 -2.54 6.18
CA VAL A 57 1.73 -2.13 6.97
C VAL A 57 1.19 -3.32 7.75
N PRO A 58 0.96 -3.20 9.08
CA PRO A 58 0.51 -4.32 9.90
C PRO A 58 -0.82 -4.93 9.46
N SER A 59 -1.79 -4.10 9.05
CA SER A 59 -3.08 -4.57 8.52
C SER A 59 -2.91 -5.42 7.27
N LEU A 60 -2.00 -5.08 6.35
CA LEU A 60 -1.67 -5.93 5.20
C LEU A 60 -1.11 -7.29 5.65
N VAL A 61 -0.12 -7.29 6.56
CA VAL A 61 0.49 -8.53 7.05
C VAL A 61 -0.54 -9.43 7.75
N LEU A 62 -1.46 -8.84 8.50
CA LEU A 62 -2.58 -9.56 9.12
C LEU A 62 -3.43 -10.28 8.07
N GLN A 63 -3.81 -9.58 7.00
CA GLN A 63 -4.61 -10.16 5.92
C GLN A 63 -3.87 -11.33 5.24
N LEU A 64 -2.59 -11.14 4.91
CA LEU A 64 -1.75 -12.19 4.31
C LEU A 64 -1.63 -13.44 5.19
N GLU A 65 -1.54 -13.28 6.52
CA GLU A 65 -1.50 -14.40 7.46
C GLU A 65 -2.81 -15.20 7.50
N GLU A 66 -3.96 -14.54 7.33
CA GLU A 66 -5.24 -15.23 7.23
C GLU A 66 -5.35 -16.05 5.94
N TYR A 67 -4.85 -15.53 4.80
CA TYR A 67 -4.74 -16.32 3.57
C TYR A 67 -3.75 -17.48 3.74
N ALA A 68 -2.58 -17.23 4.31
CA ALA A 68 -1.54 -18.23 4.55
C ALA A 68 -2.03 -19.41 5.40
N SER A 69 -2.81 -19.12 6.44
CA SER A 69 -3.37 -20.11 7.36
C SER A 69 -4.65 -20.79 6.85
N GLY A 70 -5.23 -20.31 5.75
CA GLY A 70 -6.50 -20.80 5.21
C GLY A 70 -7.73 -20.34 6.00
N GLN A 71 -7.58 -19.31 6.84
CA GLN A 71 -8.68 -18.70 7.59
C GLN A 71 -9.42 -17.62 6.79
N ALA A 72 -8.78 -17.04 5.78
CA ALA A 72 -9.40 -16.05 4.91
C ALA A 72 -10.60 -16.65 4.16
N ARG A 73 -11.72 -15.92 4.18
CA ARG A 73 -12.90 -16.19 3.36
C ARG A 73 -13.03 -15.07 2.36
N ASP A 74 -12.69 -15.34 1.11
CA ASP A 74 -12.74 -14.36 0.02
C ASP A 74 -13.54 -14.95 -1.14
N PRO A 75 -14.75 -14.41 -1.41
CA PRO A 75 -15.58 -14.89 -2.52
C PRO A 75 -14.87 -14.85 -3.88
N MET A 76 -13.95 -13.90 -4.11
CA MET A 76 -13.23 -13.82 -5.38
C MET A 76 -12.12 -14.87 -5.46
N PHE A 77 -11.40 -15.12 -4.37
CA PHE A 77 -10.47 -16.24 -4.28
C PHE A 77 -11.20 -17.58 -4.50
N ASP A 78 -12.35 -17.77 -3.86
CA ASP A 78 -13.18 -18.97 -4.02
C ASP A 78 -13.64 -19.12 -5.48
N LEU A 79 -14.12 -18.03 -6.09
CA LEU A 79 -14.52 -17.99 -7.49
C LEU A 79 -13.35 -18.28 -8.45
N ALA A 80 -12.13 -17.86 -8.12
CA ALA A 80 -10.94 -18.13 -8.94
C ALA A 80 -10.59 -19.61 -9.01
N PHE A 81 -11.00 -20.41 -8.01
CA PHE A 81 -10.65 -21.82 -7.94
C PHE A 81 -11.83 -22.79 -7.93
N LYS A 82 -13.08 -22.31 -7.91
CA LYS A 82 -14.29 -23.13 -8.04
C LYS A 82 -14.29 -23.89 -9.38
N PRO A 83 -14.60 -25.20 -9.44
CA PRO A 83 -14.66 -25.94 -10.69
C PRO A 83 -15.61 -25.27 -11.70
N ALA A 84 -15.19 -25.13 -12.95
CA ALA A 84 -15.93 -24.30 -13.91
C ALA A 84 -17.33 -24.87 -14.24
N ARG A 85 -17.48 -26.20 -14.13
CA ARG A 85 -18.76 -26.90 -14.31
C ARG A 85 -19.79 -26.58 -13.22
N ASP A 86 -19.32 -26.17 -12.04
CA ASP A 86 -20.14 -25.93 -10.85
C ASP A 86 -20.48 -24.43 -10.70
N LEU A 87 -20.08 -23.60 -11.66
CA LEU A 87 -20.39 -22.16 -11.71
C LEU A 87 -21.86 -21.94 -12.10
N ASP A 88 -22.59 -21.18 -11.28
CA ASP A 88 -23.91 -20.70 -11.61
C ASP A 88 -23.88 -19.47 -12.54
N ALA A 89 -25.05 -18.92 -12.88
CA ALA A 89 -25.16 -17.81 -13.81
C ALA A 89 -24.56 -16.50 -13.25
N ASP A 90 -24.72 -16.25 -11.95
CA ASP A 90 -24.26 -15.02 -11.30
C ASP A 90 -22.73 -15.05 -11.12
N GLU A 91 -22.19 -16.21 -10.74
CA GLU A 91 -20.75 -16.45 -10.64
C GLU A 91 -20.04 -16.31 -12.00
N ARG A 92 -20.66 -16.82 -13.07
CA ARG A 92 -20.17 -16.64 -14.44
C ARG A 92 -20.12 -15.17 -14.84
N ALA A 93 -21.18 -14.41 -14.55
CA ALA A 93 -21.19 -12.97 -14.80
C ALA A 93 -20.08 -12.27 -14.02
N GLN A 94 -19.90 -12.60 -12.75
CA GLN A 94 -18.82 -12.05 -11.92
C GLN A 94 -17.42 -12.35 -12.47
N ILE A 95 -17.15 -13.55 -12.98
CA ILE A 95 -15.86 -13.86 -13.62
C ILE A 95 -15.64 -12.94 -14.83
N LEU A 96 -16.63 -12.78 -15.70
CA LEU A 96 -16.51 -11.94 -16.89
C LEU A 96 -16.34 -10.45 -16.58
N ASP A 97 -16.80 -9.99 -15.42
CA ASP A 97 -16.70 -8.58 -15.03
C ASP A 97 -15.45 -8.30 -14.19
N LYS A 98 -15.05 -9.21 -13.30
CA LYS A 98 -14.00 -8.96 -12.31
C LYS A 98 -12.63 -9.56 -12.64
N PHE A 99 -12.51 -10.48 -13.60
CA PHE A 99 -11.24 -11.16 -13.92
C PHE A 99 -10.51 -10.55 -15.13
N PHE A 100 -10.90 -9.35 -15.54
CA PHE A 100 -10.33 -8.60 -16.66
C PHE A 100 -9.90 -7.15 -16.38
N PRO A 101 -10.26 -6.49 -15.25
CA PRO A 101 -9.72 -5.18 -14.87
C PRO A 101 -8.21 -5.21 -14.52
N ILE A 102 -7.36 -5.50 -15.51
CA ILE A 102 -5.90 -5.51 -15.39
C ILE A 102 -5.25 -4.77 -16.57
N PRO A 103 -4.02 -4.23 -16.44
CA PRO A 103 -3.36 -3.54 -17.53
C PRO A 103 -3.21 -4.39 -18.80
N VAL A 104 -3.85 -3.93 -19.88
CA VAL A 104 -3.93 -4.65 -21.15
C VAL A 104 -2.54 -4.94 -21.72
N ARG A 105 -1.65 -3.94 -21.75
CA ARG A 105 -0.32 -4.04 -22.38
C ARG A 105 0.57 -5.13 -21.77
N THR A 106 0.55 -5.24 -20.44
CA THR A 106 1.57 -5.98 -19.66
C THR A 106 1.01 -7.27 -19.06
N MET A 107 -0.30 -7.36 -18.84
CA MET A 107 -0.93 -8.51 -18.17
C MET A 107 -1.94 -9.27 -19.05
N LEU A 108 -2.41 -8.70 -20.17
CA LEU A 108 -3.29 -9.40 -21.14
C LEU A 108 -2.60 -9.71 -22.47
N GLN A 109 -2.11 -8.68 -23.16
CA GLN A 109 -1.48 -8.80 -24.49
C GLN A 109 -0.38 -9.87 -24.59
N PRO A 110 0.46 -10.10 -23.56
CA PRO A 110 1.48 -11.15 -23.61
C PRO A 110 0.91 -12.58 -23.69
N PHE A 111 -0.37 -12.78 -23.40
CA PHE A 111 -1.01 -14.09 -23.31
C PHE A 111 -2.16 -14.20 -24.34
N PRO A 112 -1.91 -14.77 -25.53
CA PRO A 112 -2.86 -14.72 -26.65
C PRO A 112 -4.27 -15.22 -26.32
N ARG A 113 -4.37 -16.31 -25.56
CA ARG A 113 -5.67 -16.85 -25.15
C ARG A 113 -6.42 -15.93 -24.18
N TYR A 114 -5.71 -15.30 -23.26
CA TYR A 114 -6.35 -14.40 -22.29
C TYR A 114 -6.85 -13.12 -22.97
N MET A 115 -6.05 -12.57 -23.92
CA MET A 115 -6.46 -11.46 -24.77
C MET A 115 -7.67 -11.81 -25.64
N GLU A 116 -7.70 -13.00 -26.26
CA GLU A 116 -8.85 -13.48 -27.04
C GLU A 116 -10.14 -13.50 -26.20
N LEU A 117 -10.06 -14.00 -24.97
CA LEU A 117 -11.20 -14.07 -24.05
C LEU A 117 -11.68 -12.68 -23.62
N TYR A 118 -10.74 -11.76 -23.38
CA TYR A 118 -11.03 -10.36 -23.10
C TYR A 118 -11.77 -9.67 -24.26
N GLU A 119 -11.27 -9.83 -25.48
CA GLU A 119 -11.89 -9.28 -26.70
C GLU A 119 -13.29 -9.85 -26.93
N ARG A 120 -13.47 -11.17 -26.74
CA ARG A 120 -14.78 -11.84 -26.82
C ARG A 120 -15.76 -11.31 -25.76
N ARG A 121 -15.31 -11.08 -24.53
CA ARG A 121 -16.13 -10.53 -23.44
C ARG A 121 -16.65 -9.12 -23.76
N ASN A 122 -15.85 -8.32 -24.45
CA ASN A 122 -16.18 -6.95 -24.83
C ASN A 122 -16.99 -6.85 -26.13
N ALA A 123 -17.10 -7.94 -26.90
CA ALA A 123 -17.91 -7.97 -28.11
C ALA A 123 -19.42 -8.00 -27.77
N PRO A 124 -20.25 -7.10 -28.34
CA PRO A 124 -21.68 -7.06 -28.08
C PRO A 124 -22.38 -8.40 -28.36
N GLY A 125 -23.21 -8.87 -27.43
CA GLY A 125 -24.04 -10.06 -27.59
C GLY A 125 -23.32 -11.40 -27.49
N ARG A 126 -22.01 -11.43 -27.16
CA ARG A 126 -21.20 -12.66 -27.13
C ARG A 126 -20.96 -13.25 -25.74
N ARG A 127 -21.51 -12.64 -24.67
CA ARG A 127 -21.33 -13.13 -23.29
C ARG A 127 -21.92 -14.53 -23.08
N ASP A 128 -23.01 -14.86 -23.76
CA ASP A 128 -23.66 -16.17 -23.67
C ASP A 128 -22.91 -17.28 -24.44
N GLU A 129 -21.89 -16.93 -25.23
CA GLU A 129 -21.08 -17.89 -26.00
C GLU A 129 -19.94 -18.51 -25.19
N PHE A 130 -19.73 -18.08 -23.94
CA PHE A 130 -18.65 -18.61 -23.10
C PHE A 130 -18.97 -20.02 -22.61
N THR A 131 -18.06 -20.95 -22.93
CA THR A 131 -18.15 -22.35 -22.53
C THR A 131 -17.52 -22.59 -21.16
N GLU A 132 -17.79 -23.74 -20.53
CA GLU A 132 -17.11 -24.17 -19.29
C GLU A 132 -15.58 -24.08 -19.41
N ARG A 133 -15.05 -24.44 -20.58
CA ARG A 133 -13.63 -24.36 -20.89
C ARG A 133 -13.12 -22.92 -20.91
N ASP A 134 -13.89 -22.00 -21.49
CA ASP A 134 -13.53 -20.58 -21.49
C ASP A 134 -13.44 -20.05 -20.06
N TYR A 135 -14.43 -20.34 -19.19
CA TYR A 135 -14.38 -19.93 -17.78
C TYR A 135 -13.17 -20.50 -17.03
N ARG A 136 -12.84 -21.77 -17.26
CA ARG A 136 -11.64 -22.37 -16.67
C ARG A 136 -10.36 -21.71 -17.15
N ASP A 137 -10.27 -21.38 -18.43
CA ASP A 137 -9.12 -20.66 -18.98
C ASP A 137 -9.00 -19.25 -18.38
N ILE A 138 -10.12 -18.53 -18.18
CA ILE A 138 -10.12 -17.21 -17.51
C ILE A 138 -9.60 -17.33 -16.08
N GLN A 139 -10.12 -18.28 -15.29
CA GLN A 139 -9.70 -18.50 -13.90
C GLN A 139 -8.20 -18.76 -13.78
N VAL A 140 -7.66 -19.62 -14.65
CA VAL A 140 -6.23 -19.94 -14.66
C VAL A 140 -5.39 -18.74 -15.11
N TRP A 141 -5.81 -18.05 -16.17
CA TRP A 141 -5.06 -16.90 -16.67
C TRP A 141 -5.06 -15.70 -15.74
N TRP A 142 -6.18 -15.41 -15.09
CA TRP A 142 -6.26 -14.41 -14.01
C TRP A 142 -5.19 -14.67 -12.96
N THR A 143 -5.13 -15.91 -12.47
CA THR A 143 -4.18 -16.30 -11.44
C THR A 143 -2.73 -16.27 -11.94
N LEU A 144 -2.47 -16.72 -13.17
CA LEU A 144 -1.12 -16.66 -13.76
C LEU A 144 -0.63 -15.23 -13.99
N ALA A 145 -1.50 -14.34 -14.44
CA ALA A 145 -1.17 -12.93 -14.67
C ALA A 145 -0.81 -12.22 -13.36
N TRP A 146 -1.52 -12.54 -12.27
CA TRP A 146 -1.25 -12.06 -10.92
C TRP A 146 -0.17 -12.82 -10.15
N LEU A 147 0.48 -13.80 -10.77
CA LEU A 147 1.63 -14.47 -10.15
C LEU A 147 2.92 -13.78 -10.58
N ASP A 148 3.83 -13.61 -9.61
CA ASP A 148 5.18 -13.08 -9.83
C ASP A 148 5.85 -13.75 -11.04
N HIS A 149 6.52 -12.95 -11.88
CA HIS A 149 7.14 -13.44 -13.11
C HIS A 149 8.09 -14.62 -12.88
N ASP A 150 8.93 -14.57 -11.85
CA ASP A 150 9.95 -15.58 -11.58
C ASP A 150 9.37 -16.83 -10.92
N ARG A 151 8.13 -16.76 -10.41
CA ARG A 151 7.39 -17.89 -9.80
C ARG A 151 6.30 -18.46 -10.71
N ARG A 152 6.01 -17.81 -11.84
CA ARG A 152 4.98 -18.22 -12.78
C ARG A 152 5.33 -19.57 -13.43
N PRO A 153 4.47 -20.61 -13.35
CA PRO A 153 4.76 -21.92 -13.93
C PRO A 153 4.90 -21.87 -15.46
N HIS A 154 6.14 -21.98 -15.95
CA HIS A 154 6.43 -21.96 -17.40
C HIS A 154 5.64 -23.03 -18.17
N SER A 155 5.37 -24.19 -17.57
CA SER A 155 4.57 -25.26 -18.20
C SER A 155 3.13 -24.84 -18.46
N LEU A 156 2.49 -24.13 -17.53
CA LEU A 156 1.12 -23.63 -17.70
C LEU A 156 1.07 -22.46 -18.68
N VAL A 157 2.03 -21.55 -18.60
CA VAL A 157 2.15 -20.45 -19.59
C VAL A 157 2.33 -21.00 -21.00
N ALA A 158 3.20 -22.00 -21.18
CA ALA A 158 3.41 -22.65 -22.48
C ALA A 158 2.20 -23.44 -22.96
N LYS A 159 1.44 -24.08 -22.04
CA LYS A 159 0.18 -24.75 -22.36
C LYS A 159 -0.84 -23.78 -22.94
N GLY A 160 -0.94 -22.58 -22.36
CA GLY A 160 -1.60 -21.41 -22.92
C GLY A 160 -3.14 -21.42 -22.98
N LYS A 161 -3.77 -22.59 -23.10
CA LYS A 161 -5.23 -22.79 -23.15
C LYS A 161 -5.60 -24.23 -22.82
N ASP A 162 -6.89 -24.54 -22.81
CA ASP A 162 -7.40 -25.89 -22.57
C ASP A 162 -6.90 -26.45 -21.22
N PHE A 163 -6.85 -25.59 -20.20
CA PHE A 163 -6.41 -25.98 -18.87
C PHE A 163 -7.33 -27.05 -18.28
N SER A 164 -6.81 -27.88 -17.38
CA SER A 164 -7.62 -28.85 -16.63
C SER A 164 -7.94 -28.33 -15.23
N GLU A 165 -8.91 -28.94 -14.55
CA GLU A 165 -9.17 -28.65 -13.14
C GLU A 165 -7.97 -29.00 -12.24
N SER A 166 -7.14 -29.98 -12.65
CA SER A 166 -5.90 -30.29 -11.94
C SER A 166 -4.85 -29.20 -12.07
N ASP A 167 -4.76 -28.53 -13.24
CA ASP A 167 -3.87 -27.39 -13.42
C ASP A 167 -4.27 -26.23 -12.48
N LYS A 168 -5.58 -25.93 -12.44
CA LYS A 168 -6.14 -24.89 -11.56
C LYS A 168 -5.93 -25.21 -10.08
N ALA A 169 -6.13 -26.46 -9.67
CA ALA A 169 -5.87 -26.90 -8.30
C ALA A 169 -4.38 -26.79 -7.92
N ALA A 170 -3.47 -27.20 -8.82
CA ALA A 170 -2.03 -27.04 -8.59
C ALA A 170 -1.62 -25.56 -8.47
N LEU A 171 -2.25 -24.69 -9.27
CA LEU A 171 -2.01 -23.24 -9.22
C LEU A 171 -2.51 -22.62 -7.91
N ARG A 172 -3.66 -23.06 -7.38
CA ARG A 172 -4.16 -22.67 -6.05
C ARG A 172 -3.15 -22.96 -4.95
N GLU A 173 -2.59 -24.18 -4.95
CA GLU A 173 -1.60 -24.57 -3.95
C GLU A 173 -0.28 -23.81 -4.09
N LEU A 174 0.08 -23.40 -5.31
CA LEU A 174 1.22 -22.51 -5.53
C LEU A 174 0.98 -21.12 -4.93
N VAL A 175 -0.18 -20.51 -5.19
CA VAL A 175 -0.55 -19.19 -4.64
C VAL A 175 -0.51 -19.22 -3.11
N LEU A 176 -1.16 -20.21 -2.48
CA LEU A 176 -1.16 -20.34 -1.02
C LEU A 176 0.25 -20.56 -0.46
N ARG A 177 1.11 -21.30 -1.16
CA ARG A 177 2.51 -21.50 -0.76
C ARG A 177 3.31 -20.20 -0.83
N VAL A 178 3.19 -19.44 -1.92
CA VAL A 178 3.87 -18.13 -2.06
C VAL A 178 3.47 -17.21 -0.91
N ILE A 179 2.17 -17.10 -0.61
CA ILE A 179 1.68 -16.26 0.49
C ILE A 179 2.24 -16.72 1.85
N ARG A 180 2.29 -18.03 2.12
CA ARG A 180 2.90 -18.58 3.34
C ARG A 180 4.38 -18.27 3.48
N GLU A 181 5.10 -18.11 2.37
CA GLU A 181 6.53 -17.84 2.35
C GLU A 181 6.87 -16.36 2.52
N ILE A 182 5.92 -15.42 2.38
CA ILE A 182 6.16 -13.96 2.47
C ILE A 182 6.86 -13.58 3.79
N VAL A 183 6.20 -13.76 4.93
CA VAL A 183 6.75 -13.35 6.24
C VAL A 183 8.07 -14.07 6.55
N PRO A 184 8.20 -15.40 6.35
CA PRO A 184 9.49 -16.09 6.48
C PRO A 184 10.61 -15.53 5.61
N GLU A 185 10.34 -15.19 4.34
CA GLU A 185 11.36 -14.68 3.42
C GLU A 185 11.83 -13.29 3.86
N TYR A 186 10.91 -12.36 4.17
CA TYR A 186 11.25 -11.05 4.72
C TYR A 186 12.09 -11.16 6.00
N ARG A 187 11.69 -12.04 6.93
CA ARG A 187 12.44 -12.27 8.16
C ARG A 187 13.84 -12.79 7.88
N LYS A 188 13.97 -13.77 6.98
CA LYS A 188 15.26 -14.33 6.58
C LYS A 188 16.19 -13.23 6.04
N ARG A 189 15.70 -12.39 5.13
CA ARG A 189 16.48 -11.28 4.56
C ARG A 189 16.86 -10.22 5.59
N GLN A 190 15.99 -9.96 6.56
CA GLN A 190 16.32 -9.09 7.69
C GLN A 190 17.40 -9.70 8.59
N ASP A 191 17.33 -10.99 8.87
CA ASP A 191 18.32 -11.70 9.70
C ASP A 191 19.68 -11.78 9.00
N GLU A 192 19.71 -11.85 7.67
CA GLU A 192 20.92 -11.76 6.83
C GLU A 192 21.51 -10.34 6.79
N GLY A 193 20.75 -9.31 7.17
CA GLY A 193 21.17 -7.91 7.13
C GLY A 193 21.02 -7.23 5.77
N THR A 194 20.58 -7.96 4.74
CA THR A 194 20.34 -7.42 3.38
C THR A 194 19.21 -6.40 3.36
N ILE A 195 18.20 -6.55 4.23
CA ILE A 195 17.08 -5.61 4.30
C ILE A 195 16.80 -5.14 5.72
N GLU A 196 16.19 -3.97 5.80
CA GLU A 196 15.50 -3.49 6.99
C GLU A 196 13.98 -3.65 6.81
N ILE A 197 13.28 -3.94 7.90
CA ILE A 197 11.81 -3.88 7.95
C ILE A 197 11.41 -2.71 8.83
N SER A 198 10.80 -1.70 8.23
CA SER A 198 10.12 -0.60 8.91
C SER A 198 8.62 -0.84 8.96
N THR A 199 7.86 0.01 9.67
CA THR A 199 6.40 -0.13 9.73
C THR A 199 5.67 1.21 9.70
N THR A 200 4.35 1.13 9.80
CA THR A 200 3.37 2.21 9.68
C THR A 200 2.31 2.00 10.77
N PRO A 201 1.52 3.01 11.16
CA PRO A 201 0.38 2.81 12.06
C PRO A 201 -0.52 1.67 11.58
N PHE A 202 -1.09 0.91 12.53
CA PHE A 202 -1.62 -0.43 12.27
C PHE A 202 -2.59 -0.52 11.09
N TYR A 203 -3.61 0.35 11.07
CA TYR A 203 -4.63 0.44 10.02
C TYR A 203 -4.43 1.64 9.11
N HIS A 204 -3.19 2.12 8.99
CA HIS A 204 -2.84 3.21 8.08
C HIS A 204 -3.58 4.55 8.29
N PRO A 205 -3.91 5.03 9.51
CA PRO A 205 -4.50 6.37 9.70
C PRO A 205 -3.53 7.51 9.37
N ILE A 206 -4.06 8.67 8.96
CA ILE A 206 -3.30 9.94 8.90
C ILE A 206 -3.06 10.46 10.32
N LEU A 207 -1.93 10.09 10.94
CA LEU A 207 -1.63 10.40 12.34
C LEU A 207 -1.81 11.88 12.72
N PRO A 208 -1.37 12.88 11.91
CA PRO A 208 -1.57 14.28 12.25
C PRO A 208 -3.05 14.63 12.44
N LEU A 209 -3.95 14.07 11.62
CA LEU A 209 -5.39 14.33 11.73
C LEU A 209 -6.02 13.67 12.96
N LEU A 210 -5.54 12.48 13.37
CA LEU A 210 -5.98 11.87 14.63
C LEU A 210 -5.50 12.68 15.84
N VAL A 211 -4.24 13.13 15.85
CA VAL A 211 -3.70 13.94 16.95
C VAL A 211 -4.43 15.28 17.04
N ASN A 212 -4.59 15.97 15.92
CA ASN A 212 -5.29 17.25 15.80
C ASN A 212 -5.70 17.52 14.35
N SER A 213 -6.97 17.36 13.99
CA SER A 213 -7.45 17.59 12.60
C SER A 213 -7.26 19.04 12.12
N ARG A 214 -7.05 19.98 13.02
CA ARG A 214 -6.85 21.40 12.75
C ARG A 214 -5.38 21.82 12.67
N VAL A 215 -4.45 20.87 12.60
CA VAL A 215 -3.00 21.15 12.62
C VAL A 215 -2.51 21.87 11.36
N ASP A 216 -3.05 21.57 10.18
CA ASP A 216 -2.71 22.25 8.90
C ASP A 216 -3.75 23.31 8.50
N ASP A 217 -5.03 23.11 8.88
CA ASP A 217 -6.12 24.07 8.67
C ASP A 217 -6.96 24.25 9.95
N SER A 218 -6.78 25.38 10.62
CA SER A 218 -7.54 25.74 11.84
C SER A 218 -9.05 25.87 11.62
N SER A 219 -9.51 26.01 10.37
CA SER A 219 -10.91 26.19 10.01
C SER A 219 -11.64 24.88 9.69
N ALA A 220 -10.95 23.74 9.75
CA ALA A 220 -11.55 22.43 9.47
C ALA A 220 -12.85 22.24 10.28
N PRO A 221 -13.96 21.85 9.62
CA PRO A 221 -15.29 21.89 10.22
C PRO A 221 -15.50 20.82 11.29
N VAL A 222 -14.79 19.70 11.18
CA VAL A 222 -14.83 18.60 12.15
C VAL A 222 -13.54 18.59 12.98
N GLU A 223 -13.68 18.80 14.28
CA GLU A 223 -12.56 18.76 15.22
C GLU A 223 -12.34 17.34 15.75
N ILE A 224 -11.18 16.78 15.46
CA ILE A 224 -10.69 15.48 15.93
C ILE A 224 -9.48 15.72 16.83
N ARG A 225 -9.48 15.04 17.99
CA ARG A 225 -8.40 15.05 18.99
C ARG A 225 -8.33 13.70 19.68
N PHE A 226 -7.82 12.70 18.99
CA PHE A 226 -7.64 11.31 19.44
C PHE A 226 -6.16 10.91 19.45
N PRO A 227 -5.26 11.65 20.15
CA PRO A 227 -3.84 11.30 20.22
C PRO A 227 -3.60 9.92 20.86
N GLU A 228 -4.51 9.44 21.70
CA GLU A 228 -4.44 8.10 22.29
C GLU A 228 -4.60 7.00 21.23
N ASP A 229 -5.47 7.20 20.25
CA ASP A 229 -5.70 6.22 19.18
C ASP A 229 -4.50 6.21 18.22
N ALA A 230 -3.92 7.39 17.92
CA ALA A 230 -2.65 7.50 17.20
C ALA A 230 -1.51 6.74 17.90
N LYS A 231 -1.40 6.90 19.23
CA LYS A 231 -0.40 6.17 20.04
C LYS A 231 -0.67 4.67 20.05
N GLU A 232 -1.93 4.26 20.17
CA GLU A 232 -2.33 2.86 20.17
C GLU A 232 -2.00 2.19 18.83
N GLN A 233 -2.32 2.82 17.70
CA GLN A 233 -2.01 2.33 16.35
C GLN A 233 -0.50 2.11 16.16
N LEU A 234 0.35 3.06 16.60
CA LEU A 234 1.81 2.92 16.58
C LEU A 234 2.32 1.81 17.51
N THR A 235 1.77 1.74 18.73
CA THR A 235 2.16 0.73 19.73
C THR A 235 1.82 -0.68 19.24
N ARG A 236 0.60 -0.87 18.76
CA ARG A 236 0.15 -2.14 18.17
C ARG A 236 1.01 -2.55 17.00
N ALA A 237 1.31 -1.62 16.08
CA ALA A 237 2.15 -1.87 14.92
C ALA A 237 3.51 -2.44 15.34
N ARG A 238 4.23 -1.73 16.22
CA ARG A 238 5.55 -2.17 16.71
C ARG A 238 5.51 -3.56 17.33
N HIS A 239 4.54 -3.82 18.21
CA HIS A 239 4.43 -5.12 18.87
C HIS A 239 4.03 -6.24 17.90
N PHE A 240 3.12 -5.95 16.97
CA PHE A 240 2.69 -6.88 15.95
C PHE A 240 3.84 -7.29 15.03
N MET A 241 4.63 -6.31 14.58
CA MET A 241 5.79 -6.54 13.73
C MET A 241 6.89 -7.31 14.48
N ARG A 242 7.19 -6.93 15.73
CA ARG A 242 8.18 -7.66 16.55
C ARG A 242 7.85 -9.13 16.71
N ARG A 243 6.58 -9.50 16.91
CA ARG A 243 6.20 -10.91 17.05
C ARG A 243 6.53 -11.75 15.80
N ARG A 244 6.51 -11.13 14.63
CA ARG A 244 6.68 -11.80 13.32
C ARG A 244 8.13 -11.80 12.85
N PHE A 245 8.79 -10.66 12.99
CA PHE A 245 10.14 -10.44 12.47
C PHE A 245 11.22 -10.53 13.56
N GLY A 246 10.84 -10.65 14.84
CA GLY A 246 11.75 -10.90 15.96
C GLY A 246 12.40 -9.64 16.56
N ARG A 247 12.29 -8.48 15.89
CA ARG A 247 12.86 -7.20 16.32
C ARG A 247 11.81 -6.09 16.25
N PHE A 248 11.93 -5.07 17.09
CA PHE A 248 11.10 -3.88 16.93
C PHE A 248 11.56 -3.10 15.69
N PRO A 249 10.64 -2.62 14.84
CA PRO A 249 11.02 -1.74 13.74
C PRO A 249 11.56 -0.42 14.30
N GLU A 250 12.71 0.01 13.81
CA GLU A 250 13.32 1.30 14.17
C GLU A 250 12.75 2.44 13.32
N GLY A 251 12.34 2.12 12.10
CA GLY A 251 11.77 3.04 11.14
C GLY A 251 10.25 3.15 11.14
N LEU A 252 9.77 4.38 10.96
CA LEU A 252 8.39 4.72 10.69
C LEU A 252 8.25 5.33 9.30
N TRP A 253 7.47 4.70 8.42
CA TRP A 253 6.80 5.42 7.34
C TRP A 253 5.41 5.78 7.87
N PRO A 254 5.14 7.04 8.25
CA PRO A 254 3.78 7.45 8.56
C PRO A 254 2.92 7.26 7.33
N SER A 255 1.65 6.88 7.52
CA SER A 255 0.69 6.70 6.42
C SER A 255 0.75 7.91 5.49
N GLU A 256 0.98 7.68 4.19
CA GLU A 256 1.08 8.76 3.18
C GLU A 256 2.23 9.76 3.42
N GLY A 257 3.27 9.35 4.15
CA GLY A 257 4.33 10.25 4.61
C GLY A 257 3.79 11.41 5.48
N ALA A 258 2.63 11.25 6.12
CA ALA A 258 1.95 12.31 6.86
C ALA A 258 2.61 12.59 8.21
N VAL A 259 3.08 13.82 8.39
CA VAL A 259 3.84 14.24 9.57
C VAL A 259 3.32 15.54 10.16
N SER A 260 3.68 15.78 11.42
CA SER A 260 3.59 17.04 12.15
C SER A 260 4.59 16.99 13.30
N ASP A 261 4.83 18.11 13.96
CA ASP A 261 5.76 18.17 15.09
C ASP A 261 5.35 17.25 16.25
N GLU A 262 4.05 17.21 16.54
CA GLU A 262 3.46 16.33 17.54
C GLU A 262 3.60 14.84 17.16
N VAL A 263 3.43 14.51 15.88
CA VAL A 263 3.65 13.13 15.40
C VAL A 263 5.12 12.72 15.50
N ALA A 264 6.07 13.63 15.24
CA ALA A 264 7.50 13.33 15.43
C ALA A 264 7.82 13.06 16.91
N ALA A 265 7.25 13.84 17.84
CA ALA A 265 7.38 13.59 19.27
C ALA A 265 6.75 12.24 19.69
N LEU A 266 5.56 11.94 19.17
CA LEU A 266 4.86 10.69 19.43
C LEU A 266 5.62 9.46 18.87
N ALA A 267 6.24 9.59 17.70
CA ALA A 267 7.09 8.56 17.12
C ALA A 267 8.31 8.28 18.02
N ALA A 268 8.97 9.33 18.52
CA ALA A 268 10.09 9.19 19.46
C ALA A 268 9.64 8.50 20.77
N GLU A 269 8.51 8.93 21.35
CA GLU A 269 7.95 8.38 22.59
C GLU A 269 7.61 6.89 22.45
N THR A 270 7.08 6.49 21.29
CA THR A 270 6.78 5.09 20.99
C THR A 270 8.01 4.27 20.61
N GLY A 271 9.18 4.92 20.48
CA GLY A 271 10.50 4.31 20.38
C GLY A 271 11.06 4.19 18.95
N PHE A 272 10.51 4.91 17.98
CA PHE A 272 11.07 4.98 16.63
C PHE A 272 12.34 5.83 16.64
N GLN A 273 13.30 5.48 15.80
CA GLN A 273 14.60 6.17 15.69
C GLN A 273 14.61 7.10 14.48
N TRP A 274 13.92 6.70 13.42
CA TRP A 274 13.78 7.53 12.22
C TRP A 274 12.37 7.46 11.65
N MET A 275 12.03 8.50 10.90
CA MET A 275 10.85 8.56 10.06
C MET A 275 11.19 9.16 8.70
N ALA A 276 10.31 9.00 7.71
CA ALA A 276 10.49 9.62 6.40
C ALA A 276 9.21 10.32 5.91
N THR A 277 9.39 11.36 5.09
CA THR A 277 8.32 12.15 4.47
C THR A 277 8.84 12.76 3.16
N ASP A 278 8.08 13.68 2.56
CA ASP A 278 8.34 14.25 1.24
C ASP A 278 9.06 15.60 1.26
N GLU A 279 9.81 15.89 0.20
CA GLU A 279 10.56 17.14 0.03
C GLU A 279 9.69 18.41 0.17
N GLY A 280 8.41 18.37 -0.21
CA GLY A 280 7.48 19.47 -0.03
C GLY A 280 7.23 19.83 1.45
N VAL A 281 7.28 18.85 2.35
CA VAL A 281 7.17 19.10 3.79
C VAL A 281 8.43 19.78 4.32
N LEU A 282 9.62 19.40 3.83
CA LEU A 282 10.87 20.10 4.17
C LEU A 282 10.80 21.57 3.72
N ALA A 283 10.28 21.83 2.52
CA ALA A 283 10.10 23.18 2.02
C ALA A 283 9.15 24.00 2.92
N LYS A 284 8.01 23.44 3.34
CA LYS A 284 7.10 24.08 4.32
C LYS A 284 7.73 24.25 5.71
N SER A 285 8.73 23.42 6.05
CA SER A 285 9.45 23.44 7.33
C SER A 285 10.60 24.47 7.39
N GLY A 286 10.58 25.48 6.52
CA GLY A 286 11.56 26.58 6.52
C GLY A 286 12.84 26.30 5.73
N ALA A 287 12.89 25.21 4.97
CA ALA A 287 14.02 24.86 4.10
C ALA A 287 13.57 24.79 2.63
N PRO A 288 13.29 25.93 1.97
CA PRO A 288 12.81 25.95 0.58
C PRO A 288 13.74 25.19 -0.36
N ILE A 289 13.15 24.53 -1.36
CA ILE A 289 13.87 23.66 -2.30
C ILE A 289 13.63 24.19 -3.69
N HIS A 290 14.56 25.02 -4.16
CA HIS A 290 14.71 25.37 -5.58
C HIS A 290 15.79 24.48 -6.21
N ASP A 291 15.95 24.49 -7.54
CA ASP A 291 16.91 23.63 -8.25
C ASP A 291 18.34 23.71 -7.69
N HIS A 292 18.83 24.92 -7.42
CA HIS A 292 20.16 25.15 -6.82
C HIS A 292 20.26 24.73 -5.34
N GLN A 293 19.16 24.35 -4.70
CA GLN A 293 19.05 23.98 -3.29
C GLN A 293 18.64 22.52 -3.07
N ARG A 294 18.54 21.68 -4.12
CA ARG A 294 18.21 20.24 -3.98
C ARG A 294 19.15 19.48 -3.02
N HIS A 295 20.39 19.94 -2.83
CA HIS A 295 21.30 19.41 -1.81
C HIS A 295 20.75 19.46 -0.36
N ARG A 296 19.65 20.18 -0.10
CA ARG A 296 18.95 20.20 1.20
C ARG A 296 18.21 18.91 1.50
N ILE A 297 17.68 18.21 0.50
CA ILE A 297 17.03 16.90 0.70
C ILE A 297 18.04 15.76 0.76
N TYR A 298 19.28 16.00 0.32
CA TYR A 298 20.33 14.98 0.29
C TYR A 298 21.07 14.77 1.62
N ARG A 299 20.35 14.96 2.73
CA ARG A 299 20.82 14.77 4.10
C ARG A 299 19.63 14.54 5.05
N PRO A 300 19.83 13.83 6.16
CA PRO A 300 18.80 13.73 7.19
C PRO A 300 18.72 14.98 8.06
N TYR A 301 17.57 15.13 8.73
CA TYR A 301 17.31 16.15 9.73
C TYR A 301 16.92 15.51 11.07
N GLN A 302 16.97 16.26 12.16
CA GLN A 302 16.59 15.83 13.49
C GLN A 302 15.48 16.74 14.01
N ARG A 303 14.40 16.13 14.50
CA ARG A 303 13.35 16.82 15.24
C ARG A 303 12.78 15.93 16.34
N ASN A 304 12.50 16.50 17.50
CA ASN A 304 11.83 15.82 18.62
C ASN A 304 12.36 14.41 18.96
N GLY A 305 13.68 14.19 18.83
CA GLY A 305 14.32 12.91 19.14
C GLY A 305 14.29 11.85 18.03
N VAL A 306 13.70 12.14 16.86
CA VAL A 306 13.74 11.27 15.66
C VAL A 306 14.52 11.89 14.50
N THR A 307 15.22 11.05 13.75
CA THR A 307 15.83 11.42 12.46
C THR A 307 14.75 11.42 11.39
N ILE A 308 14.74 12.43 10.51
CA ILE A 308 13.78 12.60 9.43
C ILE A 308 14.51 12.59 8.10
N PHE A 309 14.11 11.66 7.23
CA PHE A 309 14.54 11.59 5.85
C PHE A 309 13.49 12.18 4.93
N PHE A 310 13.94 12.87 3.88
CA PHE A 310 13.06 13.48 2.90
C PHE A 310 13.26 12.81 1.54
N ARG A 311 12.16 12.29 0.99
CA ARG A 311 12.08 11.65 -0.32
C ARG A 311 12.54 12.63 -1.41
N ASP A 312 13.42 12.18 -2.29
CA ASP A 312 13.58 12.82 -3.60
C ASP A 312 12.38 12.41 -4.46
N ARG A 313 11.39 13.30 -4.55
CA ARG A 313 10.13 13.02 -5.24
C ARG A 313 10.39 12.68 -6.70
N ASN A 314 11.21 13.48 -7.38
CA ASN A 314 11.52 13.31 -8.80
C ASN A 314 12.12 11.93 -9.09
N LEU A 315 13.14 11.50 -8.33
CA LEU A 315 13.76 10.20 -8.55
C LEU A 315 12.83 9.03 -8.25
N SER A 316 11.96 9.18 -7.25
CA SER A 316 10.97 8.18 -6.89
C SER A 316 9.88 8.05 -7.96
N ASP A 317 9.37 9.18 -8.45
CA ASP A 317 8.31 9.24 -9.47
C ASP A 317 8.80 8.72 -10.83
N LEU A 318 10.09 8.82 -11.12
CA LEU A 318 10.67 8.19 -12.30
C LEU A 318 10.43 6.67 -12.31
N ILE A 319 10.58 6.01 -11.15
CA ILE A 319 10.28 4.58 -11.00
C ILE A 319 8.76 4.37 -10.97
N GLY A 320 8.02 5.20 -10.23
CA GLY A 320 6.58 5.03 -10.07
C GLY A 320 5.78 5.17 -11.36
N PHE A 321 6.15 6.13 -12.21
CA PHE A 321 5.26 6.63 -13.26
C PHE A 321 5.92 6.85 -14.63
N HIS A 322 7.25 6.93 -14.73
CA HIS A 322 7.90 7.28 -16.00
C HIS A 322 8.56 6.09 -16.70
N TYR A 323 9.40 5.32 -16.01
CA TYR A 323 10.19 4.28 -16.65
C TYR A 323 9.35 3.09 -17.16
N MET A 324 8.09 2.95 -16.71
CA MET A 324 7.14 1.95 -17.23
C MET A 324 6.87 2.05 -18.75
N HIS A 325 7.13 3.22 -19.35
CA HIS A 325 6.96 3.47 -20.77
C HIS A 325 8.19 3.10 -21.62
N GLY A 326 9.36 2.92 -20.99
CA GLY A 326 10.63 2.65 -21.66
C GLY A 326 11.07 1.20 -21.60
N SER A 327 12.33 0.96 -21.98
CA SER A 327 12.99 -0.32 -21.72
C SER A 327 13.50 -0.37 -20.26
N ALA A 328 13.46 -1.55 -19.65
CA ALA A 328 13.96 -1.77 -18.29
C ALA A 328 15.43 -1.33 -18.13
N HIS A 329 16.25 -1.63 -19.14
CA HIS A 329 17.67 -1.27 -19.16
C HIS A 329 17.90 0.25 -19.22
N ASP A 330 17.17 0.97 -20.08
CA ASP A 330 17.35 2.41 -20.22
C ASP A 330 16.88 3.17 -18.98
N GLY A 331 15.77 2.76 -18.37
CA GLY A 331 15.29 3.34 -17.12
C GLY A 331 16.28 3.14 -15.97
N ALA A 332 16.81 1.92 -15.80
CA ALA A 332 17.81 1.63 -14.77
C ALA A 332 19.11 2.43 -14.96
N ARG A 333 19.59 2.52 -16.21
CA ARG A 333 20.79 3.32 -16.54
C ARG A 333 20.56 4.81 -16.28
N ASP A 334 19.38 5.32 -16.64
CA ASP A 334 19.04 6.73 -16.42
C ASP A 334 19.00 7.09 -14.93
N LEU A 335 18.42 6.23 -14.10
CA LEU A 335 18.38 6.44 -12.65
C LEU A 335 19.79 6.50 -12.05
N VAL A 336 20.66 5.55 -12.40
CA VAL A 336 22.05 5.53 -11.93
C VAL A 336 22.81 6.76 -12.40
N ARG A 337 22.63 7.20 -13.65
CA ARG A 337 23.21 8.46 -14.16
C ARG A 337 22.78 9.65 -13.29
N LYS A 338 21.49 9.77 -12.98
CA LYS A 338 20.96 10.87 -12.14
C LYS A 338 21.50 10.81 -10.71
N LEU A 339 21.65 9.61 -10.15
CA LEU A 339 22.29 9.44 -8.83
C LEU A 339 23.76 9.88 -8.85
N LEU A 340 24.48 9.67 -9.95
CA LEU A 340 25.88 10.09 -10.09
C LEU A 340 26.07 11.60 -10.27
N GLU A 341 25.01 12.33 -10.61
CA GLU A 341 24.97 13.80 -10.63
C GLU A 341 24.91 14.39 -9.20
N ILE A 342 24.51 13.60 -8.20
CA ILE A 342 24.50 13.99 -6.78
C ILE A 342 25.95 14.00 -6.25
N PRO A 343 26.38 15.05 -5.53
CA PRO A 343 27.72 15.13 -4.96
C PRO A 343 28.05 13.97 -4.01
N ASP A 344 29.31 13.54 -4.03
CA ASP A 344 29.84 12.50 -3.15
C ASP A 344 29.63 12.85 -1.66
N GLY A 345 29.33 11.83 -0.84
CA GLY A 345 29.11 11.98 0.60
C GLY A 345 27.72 12.51 0.99
N CYS A 346 26.83 12.67 0.01
CA CYS A 346 25.40 12.91 0.23
C CYS A 346 24.64 11.63 0.56
N HIS A 347 23.38 11.78 1.00
CA HIS A 347 22.44 10.68 1.17
C HIS A 347 21.15 10.99 0.41
N VAL A 348 20.64 10.07 -0.40
CA VAL A 348 19.40 10.23 -1.15
C VAL A 348 18.40 9.15 -0.76
N SER A 349 17.15 9.56 -0.56
CA SER A 349 16.04 8.65 -0.25
C SER A 349 15.11 8.55 -1.44
N ILE A 350 14.93 7.34 -1.97
CA ILE A 350 13.95 6.99 -3.00
C ILE A 350 12.84 6.20 -2.31
N ILE A 351 11.65 6.78 -2.26
CA ILE A 351 10.54 6.24 -1.46
C ILE A 351 9.28 6.22 -2.29
N LEU A 352 8.61 5.07 -2.39
CA LEU A 352 7.42 4.89 -3.21
C LEU A 352 6.65 3.63 -2.78
N ASP A 353 5.41 3.52 -3.24
CA ASP A 353 4.62 2.30 -3.12
C ASP A 353 5.34 1.12 -3.77
N GLY A 354 5.33 0.01 -3.05
CA GLY A 354 6.07 -1.18 -3.39
C GLY A 354 5.31 -2.13 -4.31
N GLU A 355 4.02 -1.97 -4.53
CA GLU A 355 3.23 -2.80 -5.45
C GLU A 355 2.76 -2.07 -6.71
N ASN A 356 2.45 -0.76 -6.60
CA ASN A 356 1.75 -0.01 -7.65
C ASN A 356 2.46 0.03 -9.03
N PRO A 357 3.79 0.20 -9.14
CA PRO A 357 4.40 0.39 -10.45
C PRO A 357 4.38 -0.89 -11.30
N TRP A 358 4.46 -2.07 -10.68
CA TRP A 358 4.91 -3.30 -11.36
C TRP A 358 3.91 -3.87 -12.35
N ASP A 359 2.63 -3.53 -12.22
CA ASP A 359 1.56 -3.90 -13.15
C ASP A 359 1.80 -3.31 -14.54
N TYR A 360 2.49 -2.17 -14.61
CA TYR A 360 2.75 -1.43 -15.85
C TYR A 360 4.14 -1.69 -16.44
N TYR A 361 4.96 -2.46 -15.73
CA TYR A 361 6.24 -2.96 -16.24
C TYR A 361 6.07 -4.35 -16.85
N PRO A 362 6.73 -4.64 -17.99
CA PRO A 362 6.92 -6.02 -18.42
C PRO A 362 7.54 -6.86 -17.30
N ASN A 363 7.14 -8.14 -17.21
CA ASN A 363 7.68 -9.10 -16.24
C ASN A 363 7.65 -8.61 -14.77
N SER A 364 6.59 -7.88 -14.38
CA SER A 364 6.42 -7.39 -13.00
C SER A 364 7.60 -6.54 -12.50
N GLY A 365 8.23 -5.78 -13.40
CA GLY A 365 9.37 -4.91 -13.06
C GLY A 365 10.68 -5.63 -12.72
N ARG A 366 10.72 -6.98 -12.75
CA ARG A 366 11.90 -7.77 -12.33
C ARG A 366 13.14 -7.47 -13.16
N ASP A 367 12.97 -7.28 -14.47
CA ASP A 367 14.07 -6.89 -15.35
C ASP A 367 14.65 -5.52 -14.95
N PHE A 368 13.79 -4.53 -14.68
CA PHE A 368 14.22 -3.18 -14.29
C PHE A 368 14.98 -3.21 -12.96
N LEU A 369 14.44 -3.89 -11.95
CA LEU A 369 15.07 -4.00 -10.63
C LEU A 369 16.42 -4.71 -10.71
N ARG A 370 16.52 -5.82 -11.46
CA ARG A 370 17.81 -6.52 -11.69
C ARG A 370 18.84 -5.61 -12.36
N PHE A 371 18.46 -4.88 -13.41
CA PHE A 371 19.38 -3.93 -14.06
C PHE A 371 19.79 -2.81 -13.11
N LEU A 372 18.86 -2.27 -12.33
CA LEU A 372 19.14 -1.21 -11.36
C LEU A 372 20.13 -1.68 -10.29
N PHE A 373 19.85 -2.80 -9.64
CA PHE A 373 20.68 -3.34 -8.56
C PHE A 373 22.06 -3.79 -9.06
N GLU A 374 22.13 -4.38 -10.26
CA GLU A 374 23.40 -4.74 -10.90
C GLU A 374 24.27 -3.50 -11.17
N ASN A 375 23.66 -2.41 -11.66
CA ASN A 375 24.38 -1.17 -11.94
C ASN A 375 24.83 -0.47 -10.65
N LEU A 376 23.98 -0.44 -9.61
CA LEU A 376 24.36 0.10 -8.29
C LEU A 376 25.53 -0.66 -7.69
N ARG A 377 25.49 -2.00 -7.72
CA ARG A 377 26.57 -2.85 -7.19
C ARG A 377 27.92 -2.60 -7.88
N LYS A 378 27.90 -2.23 -9.17
CA LYS A 378 29.10 -1.99 -9.98
C LYS A 378 29.68 -0.58 -9.84
N GLU A 379 28.94 0.35 -9.25
CA GLU A 379 29.31 1.77 -9.23
C GLU A 379 29.90 2.16 -7.86
N PRO A 380 31.24 2.30 -7.73
CA PRO A 380 31.88 2.56 -6.44
C PRO A 380 31.58 3.94 -5.84
N ARG A 381 31.02 4.89 -6.61
CA ARG A 381 30.56 6.18 -6.09
C ARG A 381 29.20 6.09 -5.39
N LEU A 382 28.46 5.00 -5.56
CA LEU A 382 27.14 4.80 -4.97
C LEU A 382 27.19 3.62 -3.98
N GLU A 383 26.52 3.77 -2.85
CA GLU A 383 26.39 2.69 -1.87
C GLU A 383 24.92 2.59 -1.46
N ALA A 384 24.29 1.45 -1.72
CA ALA A 384 22.93 1.21 -1.28
C ALA A 384 22.92 0.84 0.21
N VAL A 385 22.12 1.55 1.00
CA VAL A 385 22.03 1.37 2.46
C VAL A 385 20.58 1.38 2.92
N THR A 386 20.27 0.62 3.97
CA THR A 386 19.00 0.76 4.70
C THR A 386 18.89 2.16 5.34
N LEU A 387 17.69 2.59 5.68
CA LEU A 387 17.48 3.88 6.33
C LEU A 387 18.04 3.89 7.76
N SER A 388 18.02 2.76 8.48
CA SER A 388 18.70 2.61 9.77
C SER A 388 20.23 2.71 9.65
N GLU A 389 20.83 2.12 8.61
CA GLU A 389 22.26 2.28 8.36
C GLU A 389 22.62 3.73 8.03
N ALA A 390 21.82 4.40 7.20
CA ALA A 390 21.98 5.83 6.94
C ALA A 390 21.84 6.65 8.23
N CYS A 391 20.86 6.34 9.07
CA CYS A 391 20.61 6.99 10.36
C CYS A 391 21.79 6.83 11.32
N ALA A 392 22.44 5.66 11.33
CA ALA A 392 23.59 5.40 12.20
C ALA A 392 24.90 6.07 11.71
N ARG A 393 25.06 6.25 10.39
CA ARG A 393 26.29 6.77 9.76
C ARG A 393 26.30 8.28 9.59
N LEU A 394 25.12 8.89 9.43
CA LEU A 394 24.98 10.30 9.09
C LEU A 394 24.68 11.15 10.32
N LYS A 395 25.24 12.37 10.35
CA LYS A 395 24.88 13.37 11.35
C LYS A 395 23.71 14.21 10.82
N PRO A 396 22.50 14.12 11.41
CA PRO A 396 21.37 14.92 10.95
C PRO A 396 21.58 16.41 11.25
N ALA A 397 21.05 17.26 10.36
CA ALA A 397 20.93 18.69 10.63
C ALA A 397 19.76 18.97 11.58
N ALA A 398 19.84 19.98 12.43
CA ALA A 398 18.71 20.36 13.26
C ALA A 398 17.57 20.94 12.39
N LEU A 399 16.33 20.53 12.67
CA LEU A 399 15.14 21.15 12.11
C LEU A 399 14.40 21.90 13.23
N GLU A 400 14.17 23.20 13.05
CA GLU A 400 13.55 24.05 14.08
C GLU A 400 12.07 23.72 14.29
N TRP A 401 11.38 23.33 13.23
CA TRP A 401 9.95 23.01 13.21
C TRP A 401 9.68 22.02 12.08
N LEU A 402 8.83 21.03 12.32
CA LEU A 402 8.32 20.16 11.26
C LEU A 402 6.89 20.57 10.89
N ALA A 403 6.73 21.11 9.68
CA ALA A 403 5.43 21.52 9.18
C ALA A 403 4.48 20.32 9.01
N PRO A 404 3.19 20.49 9.30
CA PRO A 404 2.20 19.50 8.95
C PRO A 404 2.10 19.36 7.43
N GLY A 405 2.07 18.10 6.99
CA GLY A 405 1.88 17.77 5.59
C GLY A 405 2.10 16.29 5.33
N SER A 406 1.69 15.85 4.14
CA SER A 406 1.89 14.50 3.62
C SER A 406 2.76 14.53 2.37
N TRP A 407 3.07 13.36 1.81
CA TRP A 407 3.71 13.30 0.51
C TRP A 407 2.84 13.78 -0.67
N ALA A 408 1.54 13.90 -0.44
CA ALA A 408 0.58 14.38 -1.42
C ALA A 408 0.30 15.86 -1.14
N ASN A 409 0.74 16.73 -2.07
CA ASN A 409 0.55 18.18 -2.01
C ASN A 409 1.13 18.89 -0.75
N ALA A 410 1.94 18.20 0.07
CA ALA A 410 2.46 18.72 1.33
C ALA A 410 1.38 19.26 2.27
N ASN A 411 0.18 18.68 2.24
CA ASN A 411 -0.97 19.07 3.09
C ASN A 411 -1.85 17.84 3.36
N PHE A 412 -3.02 18.05 3.96
CA PHE A 412 -4.01 16.99 4.23
C PHE A 412 -5.33 17.13 3.45
N SER A 413 -5.35 17.89 2.35
CA SER A 413 -6.59 18.18 1.62
C SER A 413 -7.27 16.94 1.03
N ILE A 414 -6.51 15.87 0.75
CA ILE A 414 -7.07 14.61 0.24
C ILE A 414 -7.92 13.88 1.29
N TRP A 415 -7.60 14.03 2.58
CA TRP A 415 -8.26 13.26 3.65
C TRP A 415 -9.16 14.10 4.55
N ASN A 416 -9.21 15.42 4.38
CA ASN A 416 -10.02 16.34 5.19
C ASN A 416 -10.42 17.61 4.41
N GLY A 417 -10.39 17.57 3.08
CA GLY A 417 -10.64 18.74 2.23
C GLY A 417 -12.05 18.82 1.68
N HIS A 418 -12.73 17.68 1.53
CA HIS A 418 -14.06 17.60 0.90
C HIS A 418 -15.19 17.40 1.92
N PRO A 419 -16.42 17.82 1.59
CA PRO A 419 -17.59 17.57 2.44
C PRO A 419 -17.80 16.09 2.77
N GLU A 420 -17.50 15.19 1.84
CA GLU A 420 -17.53 13.75 2.06
C GLU A 420 -16.53 13.30 3.14
N ASP A 421 -15.31 13.85 3.15
CA ASP A 421 -14.30 13.58 4.17
C ASP A 421 -14.79 14.03 5.55
N HIS A 422 -15.37 15.24 5.61
CA HIS A 422 -15.92 15.80 6.85
C HIS A 422 -17.06 14.92 7.38
N GLN A 423 -17.92 14.42 6.50
CA GLN A 423 -18.98 13.51 6.89
C GLN A 423 -18.43 12.18 7.44
N ALA A 424 -17.36 11.64 6.84
CA ALA A 424 -16.69 10.44 7.33
C ALA A 424 -16.04 10.67 8.70
N TRP A 425 -15.31 11.77 8.90
CA TRP A 425 -14.73 12.13 10.19
C TRP A 425 -15.79 12.35 11.27
N GLU A 426 -16.94 12.93 10.93
CA GLU A 426 -18.06 13.07 11.86
C GLU A 426 -18.61 11.70 12.28
N TRP A 427 -18.67 10.72 11.37
CA TRP A 427 -19.06 9.36 11.73
C TRP A 427 -18.08 8.71 12.70
N ILE A 428 -16.78 8.83 12.44
CA ILE A 428 -15.72 8.33 13.35
C ILE A 428 -15.84 9.00 14.72
N ARG A 429 -15.99 10.33 14.75
CA ARG A 429 -16.12 11.11 15.99
C ARG A 429 -17.32 10.65 16.84
N ARG A 430 -18.47 10.44 16.19
CA ARG A 430 -19.69 9.96 16.85
C ARG A 430 -19.55 8.51 17.34
N ALA A 431 -19.00 7.62 16.51
CA ALA A 431 -18.79 6.22 16.86
C ALA A 431 -17.83 6.09 18.05
N ARG A 432 -16.73 6.84 18.04
CA ARG A 432 -15.79 6.88 19.17
C ARG A 432 -16.44 7.38 20.44
N ALA A 433 -17.20 8.47 20.39
CA ALA A 433 -17.90 9.00 21.57
C ALA A 433 -18.85 7.94 22.17
N ALA A 434 -19.67 7.30 21.33
CA ALA A 434 -20.58 6.24 21.76
C ALA A 434 -19.84 5.04 22.37
N LEU A 435 -18.71 4.64 21.79
CA LEU A 435 -17.88 3.54 22.29
C LEU A 435 -17.26 3.89 23.65
N MET A 436 -16.73 5.10 23.82
CA MET A 436 -16.14 5.55 25.08
C MET A 436 -17.19 5.65 26.20
N ASP A 437 -18.40 6.11 25.90
CA ASP A 437 -19.52 6.17 26.86
C ASP A 437 -19.96 4.77 27.34
N ARG A 438 -19.71 3.73 26.53
CA ARG A 438 -20.00 2.32 26.86
C ARG A 438 -18.84 1.60 27.53
N LYS A 439 -17.71 2.27 27.79
CA LYS A 439 -16.56 1.65 28.45
C LYS A 439 -16.92 1.14 29.85
N GLY A 440 -16.76 -0.16 30.07
CA GLY A 440 -17.13 -0.85 31.31
C GLY A 440 -18.61 -1.25 31.41
N ALA A 441 -19.47 -0.78 30.51
CA ALA A 441 -20.88 -1.19 30.41
C ALA A 441 -21.08 -2.45 29.56
N VAL A 442 -20.13 -2.75 28.67
CA VAL A 442 -20.06 -3.98 27.88
C VAL A 442 -18.87 -4.83 28.33
N SER A 443 -18.84 -6.12 27.97
CA SER A 443 -17.71 -6.99 28.29
C SER A 443 -16.43 -6.48 27.62
N SER A 444 -15.27 -6.80 28.20
CA SER A 444 -13.98 -6.40 27.62
C SER A 444 -13.76 -6.95 26.22
N GLU A 445 -14.28 -8.15 25.92
CA GLU A 445 -14.21 -8.75 24.59
C GLU A 445 -15.02 -7.96 23.56
N VAL A 446 -16.27 -7.61 23.89
CA VAL A 446 -17.14 -6.79 23.04
C VAL A 446 -16.56 -5.39 22.85
N TRP A 447 -16.02 -4.79 23.92
CA TRP A 447 -15.29 -3.53 23.82
C TRP A 447 -14.20 -3.70 22.77
N ASN A 448 -13.23 -4.59 23.00
CA ASN A 448 -12.04 -4.74 22.15
C ASN A 448 -12.40 -4.96 20.67
N GLN A 449 -13.43 -5.74 20.36
CA GLN A 449 -13.94 -5.90 19.00
C GLN A 449 -14.46 -4.57 18.42
N ALA A 450 -15.25 -3.81 19.19
CA ALA A 450 -15.70 -2.48 18.77
C ALA A 450 -14.54 -1.47 18.67
N TYR A 451 -13.46 -1.63 19.44
CA TYR A 451 -12.25 -0.81 19.22
C TYR A 451 -11.63 -1.10 17.90
N GLU A 452 -11.52 -2.38 17.57
CA GLU A 452 -10.89 -2.82 16.34
C GLU A 452 -11.59 -2.18 15.14
N GLU A 453 -12.93 -2.23 15.14
CA GLU A 453 -13.77 -1.57 14.12
C GLU A 453 -13.53 -0.05 14.04
N LEU A 454 -13.39 0.63 15.19
CA LEU A 454 -13.08 2.06 15.22
C LEU A 454 -11.69 2.34 14.63
N LEU A 455 -10.65 1.62 15.05
CA LEU A 455 -9.28 1.82 14.58
C LEU A 455 -9.14 1.49 13.08
N VAL A 456 -9.91 0.53 12.57
CA VAL A 456 -10.02 0.26 11.13
C VAL A 456 -10.65 1.45 10.42
N ALA A 457 -11.76 1.99 10.93
CA ALA A 457 -12.46 3.12 10.33
C ALA A 457 -11.63 4.42 10.31
N GLU A 458 -10.59 4.53 11.12
CA GLU A 458 -9.64 5.65 11.10
C GLU A 458 -8.61 5.59 9.96
N GLY A 459 -8.52 4.47 9.23
CA GLY A 459 -7.58 4.28 8.14
C GLY A 459 -7.74 5.31 7.01
N SER A 460 -6.62 5.74 6.42
CA SER A 460 -6.63 6.79 5.39
C SER A 460 -7.31 6.35 4.09
N ASP A 461 -7.35 5.04 3.83
CA ASP A 461 -7.88 4.45 2.60
C ASP A 461 -9.34 4.84 2.36
N TRP A 462 -10.14 5.03 3.41
CA TRP A 462 -11.56 5.41 3.27
C TRP A 462 -11.69 6.80 2.68
N MET A 463 -10.99 7.79 3.25
CA MET A 463 -11.06 9.19 2.80
C MET A 463 -10.36 9.39 1.47
N TRP A 464 -9.37 8.55 1.11
CA TRP A 464 -8.75 8.59 -0.22
C TRP A 464 -9.77 8.49 -1.36
N TRP A 465 -10.83 7.70 -1.17
CA TRP A 465 -11.89 7.53 -2.16
C TRP A 465 -13.06 8.49 -2.00
N PHE A 466 -13.09 9.31 -0.95
CA PHE A 466 -14.10 10.34 -0.77
C PHE A 466 -13.72 11.62 -1.52
N GLY A 467 -14.73 12.44 -1.84
CA GLY A 467 -14.55 13.63 -2.66
C GLY A 467 -14.31 13.37 -4.15
N ASN A 468 -13.65 14.34 -4.80
CA ASN A 468 -13.50 14.38 -6.26
C ASN A 468 -12.05 14.18 -6.74
N ASP A 469 -11.10 14.01 -5.83
CA ASP A 469 -9.67 13.91 -6.16
C ASP A 469 -9.37 12.58 -6.85
N PHE A 470 -10.00 11.50 -6.37
CA PHE A 470 -9.80 10.13 -6.88
C PHE A 470 -11.10 9.35 -7.04
N SER A 471 -11.07 8.36 -7.92
CA SER A 471 -12.18 7.43 -8.15
C SER A 471 -11.68 6.11 -8.72
N SER A 472 -12.33 5.03 -8.30
CA SER A 472 -12.14 3.65 -8.73
C SER A 472 -13.49 3.04 -9.13
N ASP A 473 -13.44 1.91 -9.84
CA ASP A 473 -14.64 1.11 -10.12
C ASP A 473 -15.26 0.50 -8.84
N GLU A 474 -14.56 0.57 -7.70
CA GLU A 474 -14.94 -0.03 -6.42
C GLU A 474 -15.30 1.00 -5.35
N ASP A 475 -15.50 2.28 -5.73
CA ASP A 475 -15.79 3.37 -4.77
C ASP A 475 -17.01 3.06 -3.87
N ALA A 476 -18.03 2.42 -4.44
CA ALA A 476 -19.22 2.01 -3.70
C ALA A 476 -18.92 0.91 -2.66
N VAL A 477 -17.94 0.04 -2.94
CA VAL A 477 -17.50 -1.03 -2.02
C VAL A 477 -16.73 -0.42 -0.86
N PHE A 478 -15.80 0.51 -1.12
CA PHE A 478 -15.08 1.23 -0.07
C PHE A 478 -16.02 2.02 0.84
N ASP A 479 -16.95 2.78 0.27
CA ASP A 479 -17.96 3.53 1.01
C ASP A 479 -18.82 2.61 1.91
N SER A 480 -19.29 1.49 1.35
CA SER A 480 -20.10 0.53 2.09
C SER A 480 -19.33 -0.15 3.20
N LEU A 481 -18.06 -0.52 2.97
CA LEU A 481 -17.22 -1.16 3.97
C LEU A 481 -16.90 -0.19 5.11
N PHE A 482 -16.54 1.06 4.82
CA PHE A 482 -16.35 2.10 5.83
C PHE A 482 -17.59 2.28 6.72
N ARG A 483 -18.77 2.50 6.11
CA ARG A 483 -20.02 2.67 6.86
C ARG A 483 -20.37 1.43 7.67
N GLN A 484 -20.00 0.25 7.19
CA GLN A 484 -20.17 -0.98 7.93
C GLN A 484 -19.27 -1.05 9.17
N HIS A 485 -17.99 -0.69 9.09
CA HIS A 485 -17.10 -0.61 10.27
C HIS A 485 -17.71 0.32 11.33
N ILE A 486 -18.17 1.51 10.92
CA ILE A 486 -18.90 2.43 11.81
C ILE A 486 -20.13 1.75 12.41
N GLY A 487 -20.96 1.10 11.59
CA GLY A 487 -22.19 0.42 12.05
C GLY A 487 -21.91 -0.72 13.03
N ASN A 488 -20.83 -1.47 12.81
CA ASN A 488 -20.39 -2.57 13.68
C ASN A 488 -20.00 -2.06 15.07
N VAL A 489 -19.38 -0.88 15.20
CA VAL A 489 -19.11 -0.26 16.51
C VAL A 489 -20.40 -0.15 17.33
N TYR A 490 -21.48 0.42 16.74
CA TYR A 490 -22.76 0.57 17.42
C TYR A 490 -23.42 -0.76 17.72
N HIS A 491 -23.43 -1.68 16.75
CA HIS A 491 -24.02 -3.01 16.91
C HIS A 491 -23.38 -3.77 18.09
N LEU A 492 -22.05 -3.82 18.14
CA LEU A 492 -21.29 -4.52 19.18
C LEU A 492 -21.58 -3.94 20.57
N ILE A 493 -21.64 -2.61 20.71
CA ILE A 493 -21.95 -1.96 22.00
C ILE A 493 -23.45 -1.91 22.34
N GLY A 494 -24.30 -2.61 21.57
CA GLY A 494 -25.74 -2.72 21.83
C GLY A 494 -26.52 -1.43 21.59
N LEU A 495 -26.07 -0.60 20.66
CA LEU A 495 -26.76 0.61 20.22
C LEU A 495 -27.27 0.46 18.78
N PRO A 496 -28.38 1.12 18.41
CA PRO A 496 -28.77 1.20 17.01
C PRO A 496 -27.73 2.03 16.22
N PRO A 497 -27.48 1.70 14.94
CA PRO A 497 -26.70 2.57 14.07
C PRO A 497 -27.30 3.99 14.02
N PRO A 498 -26.47 5.03 13.92
CA PRO A 498 -26.94 6.40 13.87
C PRO A 498 -27.75 6.67 12.59
N GLU A 499 -28.79 7.48 12.69
CA GLU A 499 -29.61 7.89 11.54
C GLU A 499 -28.74 8.51 10.44
N GLY A 500 -28.91 8.03 9.20
CA GLY A 500 -28.19 8.50 8.01
C GLY A 500 -26.97 7.67 7.63
N LEU A 501 -26.50 6.74 8.48
CA LEU A 501 -25.35 5.87 8.17
C LEU A 501 -25.65 4.84 7.05
N ASP A 502 -26.92 4.57 6.78
CA ASP A 502 -27.36 3.73 5.67
C ASP A 502 -27.18 4.42 4.30
N LYS A 503 -27.03 5.75 4.28
CA LYS A 503 -26.83 6.52 3.05
C LYS A 503 -25.34 6.54 2.66
N PRO A 504 -25.00 6.31 1.38
CA PRO A 504 -23.64 6.49 0.89
C PRO A 504 -23.13 7.90 1.18
N ILE A 505 -21.86 8.00 1.56
CA ILE A 505 -21.15 9.26 1.76
C ILE A 505 -20.76 9.82 0.39
N LYS A 506 -20.19 8.98 -0.49
CA LYS A 506 -19.82 9.41 -1.85
C LYS A 506 -21.07 9.67 -2.70
N GLN A 507 -21.30 10.92 -3.07
CA GLN A 507 -22.43 11.35 -3.91
C GLN A 507 -22.01 11.45 -5.39
N GLY A 508 -22.88 11.03 -6.31
CA GLY A 508 -22.66 11.23 -7.76
C GLY A 508 -21.63 10.31 -8.41
N ILE A 509 -21.80 8.99 -8.27
CA ILE A 509 -20.92 7.95 -8.86
C ILE A 509 -21.06 7.88 -10.41
N GLU A 510 -22.09 8.46 -11.00
CA GLU A 510 -22.27 8.47 -12.46
C GLU A 510 -21.38 9.50 -13.17
N GLY A 511 -20.45 9.02 -14.02
CA GLY A 511 -19.85 9.81 -15.10
C GLY A 511 -18.50 10.48 -14.83
N ARG A 512 -17.77 10.12 -13.76
CA ARG A 512 -16.43 10.66 -13.49
C ARG A 512 -15.32 9.76 -14.06
N ARG A 513 -14.25 10.37 -14.59
CA ARG A 513 -13.08 9.65 -15.12
C ARG A 513 -12.30 9.02 -13.96
N MET A 514 -11.97 7.74 -14.09
CA MET A 514 -10.96 7.07 -13.28
C MET A 514 -9.65 7.88 -13.32
N VAL A 515 -9.17 8.28 -12.14
CA VAL A 515 -7.84 8.86 -11.97
C VAL A 515 -7.12 7.95 -10.97
N MET A 516 -6.46 6.92 -11.51
CA MET A 516 -5.74 5.88 -10.74
C MET A 516 -4.35 6.34 -10.25
N ALA A 517 -3.91 7.53 -10.62
CA ALA A 517 -2.66 8.11 -10.18
C ALA A 517 -2.88 9.60 -9.91
N PRO A 518 -2.26 10.21 -8.89
CA PRO A 518 -2.20 11.65 -8.83
C PRO A 518 -1.72 12.15 -10.20
N PRO A 519 -2.47 13.05 -10.87
CA PRO A 519 -1.99 13.60 -12.13
C PRO A 519 -0.61 14.19 -11.86
N ALA A 520 0.38 13.84 -12.69
CA ALA A 520 1.67 14.50 -12.65
C ALA A 520 1.39 16.01 -12.60
N ILE A 521 1.80 16.67 -11.52
CA ILE A 521 1.58 18.12 -11.37
C ILE A 521 2.25 18.75 -12.59
N ALA A 522 1.45 19.50 -13.36
CA ALA A 522 1.89 20.08 -14.61
C ALA A 522 3.20 20.86 -14.39
N ASP A 523 4.19 20.54 -15.22
CA ASP A 523 5.48 21.22 -15.32
C ASP A 523 5.31 22.74 -15.24
N PRO A 524 5.75 23.41 -14.14
CA PRO A 524 5.77 24.85 -14.10
C PRO A 524 6.96 25.30 -14.94
N ARG A 525 6.69 25.53 -16.23
CA ARG A 525 7.61 26.22 -17.14
C ARG A 525 8.20 27.49 -16.54
#